data_AF-A0A504I7M9-F1
#
_entry.id   AF-A0A504I7M9-F1
#
_cell.length_a   1.000
_cell.length_b   1.000
_cell.length_c   1.000
_cell.angle_alpha   90.00
_cell.angle_beta   90.00
_cell.angle_gamma   90.00
#
_symmetry.space_group_name_H-M   'P 1'
#
loop_
_entity.id
_entity.type
_entity.pdbx_description
1 polymer ?
#
loop_
_entity_poly.entity_id
_entity_poly.type
_entity_poly.pdbx_seq_one_letter_code
_entity_poly.pdbx_strand_id
1 'polypeptide(L)'
;MATIPLQLAQRRLEAGNGVSYPERSPAGRAMQDLGDELSAVAERYRQMKERQEAFDAELARRRFADRIAQAEDDVAANAPADGSGLHDAMYGEVDPRSGQVVKPGLFDRLFDEALPEIPESRRADFARQKEPMRAAGSPRMAQRQQEQRDEYELAEWAKVDTMSTSSIAKGDPNDIGAFEAIRQNGSDLIAKIGNPVIRQAAEVAWSSNTAKALVQA
;
A
#
# COMPACT_ATOMS: atom_id res chain seq x y z
N MET A 1 -1.93 4.77 44.94
CA MET A 1 -3.12 3.90 44.79
C MET A 1 -4.24 4.47 45.65
N ALA A 2 -5.35 4.89 45.04
CA ALA A 2 -6.63 5.07 45.72
C ALA A 2 -7.73 4.89 44.68
N THR A 3 -8.25 3.67 44.60
CA THR A 3 -9.40 3.25 43.81
C THR A 3 -10.64 4.00 44.30
N ILE A 4 -11.29 4.77 43.43
CA ILE A 4 -12.61 5.34 43.72
C ILE A 4 -13.64 4.22 43.51
N PRO A 5 -14.38 3.78 44.55
CA PRO A 5 -15.30 2.65 44.42
C PRO A 5 -16.58 3.04 43.65
N LEU A 6 -16.90 2.23 42.64
CA LEU A 6 -18.08 2.34 41.75
C LEU A 6 -19.40 1.83 42.38
N GLN A 7 -19.63 2.02 43.68
CA GLN A 7 -20.84 1.50 44.34
C GLN A 7 -21.46 2.54 45.26
N LEU A 8 -22.65 3.03 44.87
CA LEU A 8 -23.65 3.89 45.54
C LEU A 8 -24.01 5.01 44.54
N ALA A 9 -25.11 5.00 43.78
CA ALA A 9 -26.47 4.77 44.25
C ALA A 9 -27.39 4.37 43.08
N GLN A 10 -27.62 3.06 42.89
CA GLN A 10 -28.91 2.57 42.44
C GLN A 10 -29.88 2.69 43.62
N ARG A 11 -30.41 3.88 43.85
CA ARG A 11 -31.63 4.04 44.63
C ARG A 11 -32.75 4.26 43.63
N ARG A 12 -33.54 3.22 43.40
CA ARG A 12 -34.87 3.34 42.80
C ARG A 12 -35.58 4.51 43.49
N LEU A 13 -35.89 5.56 42.74
CA LEU A 13 -36.96 6.47 43.09
C LEU A 13 -38.25 5.69 42.89
N GLU A 14 -38.66 4.97 43.95
CA GLU A 14 -40.05 4.57 44.12
C GLU A 14 -40.92 5.82 44.11
N ALA A 15 -42.04 5.71 43.40
CA ALA A 15 -43.03 6.76 43.25
C ALA A 15 -43.51 7.27 44.62
N GLY A 16 -43.14 8.50 44.96
CA GLY A 16 -43.50 9.13 46.22
C GLY A 16 -43.30 10.63 46.18
N ASN A 17 -44.31 11.33 45.67
CA ASN A 17 -44.54 12.77 45.79
C ASN A 17 -43.47 13.69 45.17
N GLY A 18 -43.56 13.91 43.85
CA GLY A 18 -42.83 14.98 43.18
C GLY A 18 -43.27 16.34 43.72
N VAL A 19 -42.36 17.05 44.37
CA VAL A 19 -42.54 18.49 44.63
C VAL A 19 -42.46 19.19 43.29
N SER A 20 -43.62 19.47 42.71
CA SER A 20 -43.75 20.32 41.53
C SER A 20 -43.46 21.75 41.96
N TYR A 21 -42.23 22.21 41.72
CA TYR A 21 -41.89 23.62 41.88
C TYR A 21 -42.52 24.40 40.73
N PRO A 22 -43.34 25.42 41.00
CA PRO A 22 -43.94 26.22 39.94
C PRO A 22 -42.84 26.95 39.16
N GLU A 23 -42.97 26.98 37.83
CA GLU A 23 -42.10 27.65 36.83
C GLU A 23 -41.69 29.10 37.17
N ARG A 24 -42.31 29.74 38.18
CA ARG A 24 -42.03 31.12 38.61
C ARG A 24 -41.28 31.25 39.94
N SER A 25 -40.86 30.16 40.59
CA SER A 25 -40.08 30.26 41.84
C SER A 25 -38.60 30.51 41.54
N PRO A 26 -37.94 31.47 42.22
CA PRO A 26 -36.52 31.75 42.04
C PRO A 26 -35.62 30.53 42.29
N ALA A 27 -36.03 29.62 43.19
CA ALA A 27 -35.35 28.34 43.42
C ALA A 27 -35.47 27.35 42.25
N GLY A 28 -36.60 27.34 41.52
CA GLY A 28 -36.78 26.48 40.35
C GLY A 28 -35.97 26.97 39.14
N ARG A 29 -35.85 28.29 38.99
CA ARG A 29 -35.03 28.93 37.96
C ARG A 29 -33.53 28.67 38.19
N ALA A 30 -33.06 28.82 39.43
CA ALA A 30 -31.67 28.51 39.79
C ALA A 30 -31.30 27.02 39.59
N MET A 31 -32.26 26.10 39.80
CA MET A 31 -32.05 24.67 39.52
C MET A 31 -32.02 24.34 38.02
N GLN A 32 -32.77 25.07 37.19
CA GLN A 32 -32.67 24.98 35.73
C GLN A 32 -31.34 25.54 35.22
N ASP A 33 -30.95 26.73 35.68
CA ASP A 33 -29.69 27.37 35.31
C ASP A 33 -28.48 26.46 35.65
N LEU A 34 -28.49 25.82 36.83
CA LEU A 34 -27.47 24.83 37.21
C LEU A 34 -27.48 23.57 36.31
N GLY A 35 -28.66 23.10 35.91
CA GLY A 35 -28.81 21.96 34.99
C GLY A 35 -28.28 22.28 33.58
N ASP A 36 -28.51 23.50 33.12
CA ASP A 36 -28.01 24.00 31.83
C ASP A 36 -26.49 24.17 31.85
N GLU A 37 -25.92 24.70 32.93
CA GLU A 37 -24.47 24.81 33.12
C GLU A 37 -23.78 23.44 33.14
N LEU A 38 -24.33 22.47 33.88
CA LEU A 38 -23.78 21.10 33.91
C LEU A 38 -23.87 20.42 32.55
N SER A 39 -24.96 20.66 31.80
CA SER A 39 -25.12 20.14 30.44
C SER A 39 -24.13 20.78 29.47
N ALA A 40 -23.89 22.10 29.59
CA ALA A 40 -22.88 22.80 28.80
C ALA A 40 -21.45 22.31 29.08
N VAL A 41 -21.13 22.00 30.35
CA VAL A 41 -19.84 21.42 30.73
C VAL A 41 -19.69 20.01 30.17
N ALA A 42 -20.73 19.16 30.27
CA ALA A 42 -20.73 17.83 29.69
C ALA A 42 -20.55 17.86 28.17
N GLU A 43 -21.19 18.81 27.49
CA GLU A 43 -21.06 18.99 26.04
C GLU A 43 -19.65 19.44 25.64
N ARG A 44 -19.08 20.41 26.37
CA ARG A 44 -17.71 20.86 26.13
C ARG A 44 -16.70 19.73 26.37
N TYR A 45 -16.93 18.89 27.36
CA TYR A 45 -16.08 17.72 27.62
C TYR A 45 -16.20 16.69 26.48
N ARG A 46 -17.42 16.41 25.98
CA ARG A 46 -17.63 15.57 24.80
C ARG A 46 -16.87 16.11 23.59
N GLN A 47 -17.01 17.40 23.29
CA GLN A 47 -16.31 18.04 22.18
C GLN A 47 -14.78 17.98 22.33
N MET A 48 -14.25 18.18 23.54
CA MET A 48 -12.81 18.04 23.79
C MET A 48 -12.35 16.61 23.53
N LYS A 49 -13.09 15.61 24.02
CA LYS A 49 -12.78 14.20 23.80
C LYS A 49 -12.82 13.82 22.32
N GLU A 50 -13.84 14.25 21.58
CA GLU A 50 -13.96 14.00 20.14
C GLU A 50 -12.81 14.60 19.33
N ARG A 51 -12.35 15.80 19.71
CA ARG A 51 -11.18 16.43 19.07
C ARG A 51 -9.89 15.65 19.34
N GLN A 52 -9.70 15.20 20.57
CA GLN A 52 -8.55 14.38 20.93
C GLN A 52 -8.55 13.06 20.16
N GLU A 53 -9.69 12.36 20.12
CA GLU A 53 -9.82 11.11 19.37
C GLU A 53 -9.60 11.32 17.86
N ALA A 54 -10.06 12.43 17.29
CA ALA A 54 -9.80 12.75 15.89
C ALA A 54 -8.30 12.96 15.62
N PHE A 55 -7.60 13.64 16.53
CA PHE A 55 -6.16 13.86 16.44
C PHE A 55 -5.37 12.55 16.58
N ASP A 56 -5.73 11.72 17.57
CA ASP A 56 -5.07 10.43 17.80
C ASP A 56 -5.28 9.48 16.62
N ALA A 57 -6.50 9.48 16.03
CA ALA A 57 -6.80 8.72 14.83
C ALA A 57 -5.96 9.17 13.62
N GLU A 58 -5.78 10.48 13.44
CA GLU A 58 -4.93 11.03 12.37
C GLU A 58 -3.46 10.62 12.55
N LEU A 59 -2.94 10.70 13.78
CA LEU A 59 -1.56 10.28 14.08
C LEU A 59 -1.36 8.78 13.81
N ALA A 60 -2.30 7.94 14.23
CA ALA A 60 -2.26 6.51 13.96
C ALA A 60 -2.34 6.19 12.46
N ARG A 61 -3.18 6.90 11.70
CA ARG A 61 -3.26 6.78 10.23
C ARG A 61 -1.94 7.15 9.54
N ARG A 62 -1.27 8.22 9.98
CA ARG A 62 0.04 8.62 9.43
C ARG A 62 1.11 7.57 9.69
N ARG A 63 1.21 7.09 10.93
CA ARG A 63 2.14 5.99 11.28
C ARG A 63 1.86 4.72 10.47
N PHE A 64 0.59 4.42 10.21
CA PHE A 64 0.22 3.30 9.35
C PHE A 64 0.66 3.52 7.90
N ALA A 65 0.48 4.72 7.34
CA ALA A 65 0.96 5.05 6.01
C ALA A 65 2.50 4.93 5.91
N ASP A 66 3.23 5.40 6.92
CA ASP A 66 4.70 5.27 6.97
C ASP A 66 5.13 3.79 7.03
N ARG A 67 4.43 2.95 7.81
CA ARG A 67 4.65 1.49 7.84
C ARG A 67 4.42 0.84 6.49
N ILE A 68 3.38 1.25 5.75
CA ILE A 68 3.13 0.74 4.39
C ILE A 68 4.30 1.10 3.48
N ALA A 69 4.72 2.37 3.47
CA ALA A 69 5.81 2.82 2.60
C ALA A 69 7.12 2.06 2.91
N GLN A 70 7.46 1.92 4.18
CA GLN A 70 8.63 1.14 4.60
C GLN A 70 8.52 -0.32 4.16
N ALA A 71 7.35 -0.94 4.33
CA ALA A 71 7.13 -2.32 3.90
C ALA A 71 7.20 -2.50 2.38
N GLU A 72 6.68 -1.54 1.60
CA GLU A 72 6.83 -1.53 0.14
C GLU A 72 8.32 -1.51 -0.26
N ASP A 73 9.13 -0.70 0.42
CA ASP A 73 10.57 -0.58 0.16
C ASP A 73 11.36 -1.81 0.64
N ASP A 74 11.01 -2.38 1.80
CA ASP A 74 11.62 -3.62 2.31
C ASP A 74 11.32 -4.82 1.40
N VAL A 75 10.09 -4.93 0.90
CA VAL A 75 9.71 -5.95 -0.08
C VAL A 75 10.48 -5.75 -1.39
N ALA A 76 10.63 -4.51 -1.85
CA ALA A 76 11.42 -4.17 -3.03
C ALA A 76 12.91 -4.54 -2.87
N ALA A 77 13.50 -4.28 -1.70
CA ALA A 77 14.91 -4.55 -1.42
C ALA A 77 15.25 -6.04 -1.34
N ASN A 78 14.28 -6.89 -0.94
CA ASN A 78 14.48 -8.32 -0.78
C ASN A 78 13.93 -9.17 -1.94
N ALA A 79 13.46 -8.52 -3.00
CA ALA A 79 12.90 -9.22 -4.14
C ALA A 79 13.99 -9.85 -5.04
N PRO A 80 13.61 -10.86 -5.84
CA PRO A 80 14.43 -11.33 -6.94
C PRO A 80 14.81 -10.20 -7.90
N ALA A 81 15.90 -10.37 -8.66
CA ALA A 81 16.40 -9.35 -9.57
C ALA A 81 15.42 -8.96 -10.69
N ASP A 82 14.50 -9.87 -11.05
CA ASP A 82 13.44 -9.63 -12.04
C ASP A 82 12.16 -9.03 -11.42
N GLY A 83 12.17 -8.72 -10.12
CA GLY A 83 11.04 -8.19 -9.36
C GLY A 83 9.87 -9.17 -9.20
N SER A 84 10.04 -10.44 -9.54
CA SER A 84 8.95 -11.40 -9.49
C SER A 84 8.35 -11.53 -8.09
N GLY A 85 7.02 -11.50 -8.01
CA GLY A 85 6.28 -11.68 -6.77
C GLY A 85 6.20 -10.45 -5.86
N LEU A 86 6.74 -9.29 -6.25
CA LEU A 86 6.66 -8.04 -5.48
C LEU A 86 5.22 -7.65 -5.10
N HIS A 87 4.33 -7.60 -6.10
CA HIS A 87 2.93 -7.23 -5.86
C HIS A 87 2.23 -8.25 -4.95
N ASP A 88 2.41 -9.53 -5.22
CA ASP A 88 1.78 -10.63 -4.46
C ASP A 88 2.29 -10.68 -3.01
N ALA A 89 3.59 -10.45 -2.78
CA ALA A 89 4.15 -10.39 -1.43
C ALA A 89 3.57 -9.21 -0.63
N MET A 90 3.44 -8.03 -1.25
CA MET A 90 2.98 -6.84 -0.56
C MET A 90 1.46 -6.82 -0.37
N TYR A 91 0.69 -7.02 -1.43
CA TYR A 91 -0.78 -6.83 -1.44
C TYR A 91 -1.58 -8.12 -1.59
N GLY A 92 -0.91 -9.25 -1.82
CA GLY A 92 -1.56 -10.53 -2.01
C GLY A 92 -2.23 -10.66 -3.37
N GLU A 93 -3.15 -11.62 -3.43
CA GLU A 93 -3.96 -11.92 -4.60
C GLU A 93 -5.43 -11.63 -4.31
N VAL A 94 -6.06 -10.87 -5.21
CA VAL A 94 -7.49 -10.56 -5.17
C VAL A 94 -8.14 -11.23 -6.38
N ASP A 95 -9.23 -11.95 -6.14
CA ASP A 95 -10.02 -12.55 -7.22
C ASP A 95 -10.64 -11.42 -8.06
N PRO A 96 -10.30 -11.31 -9.36
CA PRO A 96 -10.79 -10.23 -10.21
C PRO A 96 -12.31 -10.33 -10.47
N ARG A 97 -12.94 -11.48 -10.24
CA ARG A 97 -14.39 -11.68 -10.46
C ARG A 97 -15.21 -11.35 -9.23
N SER A 98 -14.73 -11.70 -8.04
CA SER A 98 -15.45 -11.49 -6.78
C SER A 98 -14.97 -10.29 -5.97
N GLY A 99 -13.78 -9.77 -6.27
CA GLY A 99 -13.11 -8.71 -5.51
C GLY A 99 -12.63 -9.17 -4.12
N GLN A 100 -12.68 -10.47 -3.83
CA GLN A 100 -12.26 -11.02 -2.54
C GLN A 100 -10.77 -11.34 -2.53
N VAL A 101 -10.14 -11.16 -1.37
CA VAL A 101 -8.75 -11.60 -1.15
C VAL A 101 -8.70 -13.13 -1.19
N VAL A 102 -7.98 -13.67 -2.15
CA VAL A 102 -7.70 -15.10 -2.29
C VAL A 102 -6.49 -15.48 -1.45
N LYS A 103 -5.48 -14.61 -1.43
CA LYS A 103 -4.24 -14.78 -0.68
C LYS A 103 -3.87 -13.46 0.01
N PRO A 104 -3.79 -13.42 1.34
CA PRO A 104 -3.43 -12.19 2.04
C PRO A 104 -1.95 -11.84 1.85
N GLY A 105 -1.68 -10.56 1.66
CA GLY A 105 -0.33 -9.99 1.55
C GLY A 105 0.19 -9.44 2.88
N LEU A 106 1.36 -8.81 2.85
CA LEU A 106 1.92 -8.08 3.99
C LEU A 106 1.02 -6.91 4.43
N PHE A 107 0.40 -6.21 3.48
CA PHE A 107 -0.57 -5.14 3.74
C PHE A 107 -1.71 -5.60 4.66
N ASP A 108 -2.22 -6.82 4.47
CA ASP A 108 -3.32 -7.35 5.30
C ASP A 108 -2.91 -7.49 6.75
N ARG A 109 -1.70 -8.00 6.99
CA ARG A 109 -1.15 -8.15 8.35
C ARG A 109 -0.92 -6.79 9.00
N LEU A 110 -0.30 -5.86 8.27
CA LEU A 110 -0.08 -4.50 8.76
C LEU A 110 -1.39 -3.78 9.09
N PHE A 111 -2.43 -3.98 8.28
CA PHE A 111 -3.73 -3.39 8.52
C PHE A 111 -4.39 -3.97 9.78
N ASP A 112 -4.34 -5.29 9.94
CA ASP A 112 -4.94 -5.97 11.09
C ASP A 112 -4.21 -5.60 12.40
N GLU A 113 -2.89 -5.37 12.35
CA GLU A 113 -2.08 -4.83 13.45
C GLU A 113 -2.38 -3.36 13.77
N ALA A 114 -2.67 -2.54 12.76
CA ALA A 114 -2.97 -1.12 12.93
C ALA A 114 -4.39 -0.86 13.45
N LEU A 115 -5.36 -1.72 13.13
CA LEU A 115 -6.76 -1.58 13.52
C LEU A 115 -6.99 -1.34 15.04
N PRO A 116 -6.35 -2.08 15.98
CA PRO A 116 -6.52 -1.84 17.41
C PRO A 116 -5.92 -0.51 17.90
N GLU A 117 -4.94 0.06 17.19
CA GLU A 117 -4.31 1.36 17.52
C GLU A 117 -5.24 2.55 17.21
N ILE A 118 -6.25 2.35 16.35
CA ILE A 118 -7.25 3.38 16.04
C ILE A 118 -8.24 3.51 17.21
N PRO A 119 -8.61 4.75 17.61
CA PRO A 119 -9.68 4.97 18.60
C PRO A 119 -10.96 4.23 18.23
N GLU A 120 -11.61 3.61 19.21
CA GLU A 120 -12.77 2.73 18.98
C GLU A 120 -13.90 3.41 18.19
N SER A 121 -14.17 4.68 18.47
CA SER A 121 -15.14 5.52 17.76
C SER A 121 -14.85 5.71 16.27
N ARG A 122 -13.60 5.50 15.83
CA ARG A 122 -13.11 5.70 14.45
C ARG A 122 -12.74 4.39 13.76
N ARG A 123 -12.68 3.26 14.48
CA ARG A 123 -12.25 1.97 13.93
C ARG A 123 -13.11 1.51 12.76
N ALA A 124 -14.43 1.66 12.84
CA ALA A 124 -15.33 1.24 11.77
C ALA A 124 -15.07 2.01 10.46
N ASP A 125 -14.85 3.33 10.56
CA ASP A 125 -14.53 4.16 9.41
C ASP A 125 -13.15 3.81 8.82
N PHE A 126 -12.16 3.54 9.68
CA PHE A 126 -10.85 3.08 9.23
C PHE A 126 -10.92 1.70 8.55
N ALA A 127 -11.65 0.75 9.12
CA ALA A 127 -11.85 -0.58 8.54
C ALA A 127 -12.44 -0.52 7.11
N ARG A 128 -13.37 0.40 6.85
CA ARG A 128 -13.94 0.64 5.53
C ARG A 128 -12.93 1.17 4.51
N GLN A 129 -11.80 1.72 4.96
CA GLN A 129 -10.74 2.23 4.08
C GLN A 129 -9.73 1.16 3.65
N LYS A 130 -9.79 -0.07 4.19
CA LYS A 130 -8.85 -1.16 3.85
C LYS A 130 -8.74 -1.38 2.33
N GLU A 131 -9.88 -1.62 1.69
CA GLU A 131 -9.95 -1.91 0.25
C GLU A 131 -9.54 -0.70 -0.62
N PRO A 132 -10.03 0.53 -0.37
CA PRO A 132 -9.51 1.72 -1.06
C PRO A 132 -8.00 1.92 -0.91
N MET A 133 -7.43 1.67 0.27
CA MET A 133 -5.99 1.78 0.51
C MET A 133 -5.22 0.73 -0.28
N ARG A 134 -5.70 -0.53 -0.31
CA ARG A 134 -5.12 -1.58 -1.16
C ARG A 134 -5.17 -1.17 -2.62
N ALA A 135 -6.33 -0.74 -3.12
CA ALA A 135 -6.52 -0.35 -4.51
C ALA A 135 -5.61 0.82 -4.93
N ALA A 136 -5.28 1.73 -4.01
CA ALA A 136 -4.32 2.81 -4.28
C ALA A 136 -2.86 2.33 -4.28
N GLY A 137 -2.53 1.33 -3.46
CA GLY A 137 -1.18 0.80 -3.28
C GLY A 137 -0.77 -0.27 -4.28
N SER A 138 -1.67 -1.21 -4.59
CA SER A 138 -1.45 -2.31 -5.53
C SER A 138 -0.86 -1.85 -6.87
N PRO A 139 -1.38 -0.83 -7.55
CA PRO A 139 -0.81 -0.36 -8.82
C PRO A 139 0.64 0.12 -8.70
N ARG A 140 1.03 0.73 -7.57
CA ARG A 140 2.41 1.20 -7.37
C ARG A 140 3.39 0.04 -7.29
N MET A 141 3.05 -1.01 -6.56
CA MET A 141 3.91 -2.19 -6.46
C MET A 141 3.91 -3.01 -7.75
N ALA A 142 2.77 -3.10 -8.46
CA ALA A 142 2.71 -3.72 -9.78
C ALA A 142 3.59 -2.97 -10.80
N GLN A 143 3.58 -1.63 -10.75
CA GLN A 143 4.45 -0.81 -11.59
C GLN A 143 5.93 -1.03 -11.26
N ARG A 144 6.32 -0.98 -9.97
CA ARG A 144 7.70 -1.27 -9.55
C ARG A 144 8.17 -2.66 -10.01
N GLN A 145 7.29 -3.66 -9.92
CA GLN A 145 7.58 -5.00 -10.43
C GLN A 145 7.85 -5.02 -11.93
N GLN A 146 7.05 -4.29 -12.71
CA GLN A 146 7.25 -4.21 -14.15
C GLN A 146 8.54 -3.47 -14.50
N GLU A 147 8.85 -2.37 -13.80
CA GLU A 147 10.10 -1.61 -13.98
C GLU A 147 11.34 -2.48 -13.70
N GLN A 148 11.35 -3.23 -12.59
CA GLN A 148 12.46 -4.14 -12.29
C GLN A 148 12.63 -5.25 -13.34
N ARG A 149 11.52 -5.81 -13.81
CA ARG A 149 11.55 -6.81 -14.88
C ARG A 149 12.14 -6.24 -16.16
N ASP A 150 11.73 -5.03 -16.53
CA ASP A 150 12.20 -4.34 -17.73
C ASP A 150 13.71 -4.04 -17.65
N GLU A 151 14.19 -3.60 -16.48
CA GLU A 151 15.61 -3.40 -16.21
C GLU A 151 16.41 -4.70 -16.28
N TYR A 152 15.88 -5.79 -15.69
CA TYR A 152 16.49 -7.11 -15.74
C TYR A 152 16.59 -7.64 -17.18
N GLU A 153 15.51 -7.60 -17.95
CA GLU A 153 15.48 -8.06 -19.34
C GLU A 153 16.47 -7.26 -20.21
N LEU A 154 16.56 -5.95 -20.01
CA LEU A 154 17.52 -5.10 -20.70
C LEU A 154 18.97 -5.44 -20.33
N ALA A 155 19.25 -5.69 -19.05
CA ALA A 155 20.59 -6.05 -18.58
C ALA A 155 21.04 -7.41 -19.11
N GLU A 156 20.16 -8.41 -19.11
CA GLU A 156 20.45 -9.73 -19.68
C GLU A 156 20.62 -9.66 -21.20
N TRP A 157 19.79 -8.88 -21.88
CA TRP A 157 19.94 -8.62 -23.32
C TRP A 157 21.31 -8.00 -23.64
N ALA A 158 21.74 -6.97 -22.91
CA ALA A 158 23.01 -6.30 -23.15
C ALA A 158 24.23 -7.24 -23.03
N LYS A 159 24.17 -8.23 -22.12
CA LYS A 159 25.20 -9.28 -22.01
C LYS A 159 25.26 -10.13 -23.28
N VAL A 160 24.10 -10.57 -23.77
CA VAL A 160 24.01 -11.41 -24.98
C VAL A 160 24.43 -10.63 -26.22
N ASP A 161 24.04 -9.36 -26.35
CA ASP A 161 24.48 -8.47 -27.44
C ASP A 161 26.02 -8.36 -27.46
N THR A 162 26.63 -8.10 -26.31
CA THR A 162 28.09 -7.98 -26.17
C THR A 162 28.81 -9.29 -26.54
N MET A 163 28.33 -10.43 -26.02
CA MET A 163 28.93 -11.73 -26.31
C MET A 163 28.83 -12.10 -27.80
N SER A 164 27.66 -11.85 -28.39
CA SER A 164 27.37 -12.24 -29.76
C SER A 164 28.10 -11.35 -30.77
N THR A 165 28.11 -10.04 -30.55
CA THR A 165 28.85 -9.09 -31.41
C THR A 165 30.37 -9.32 -31.30
N SER A 166 30.90 -9.61 -30.11
CA SER A 166 32.31 -10.03 -29.98
C SER A 166 32.60 -11.35 -30.69
N SER A 167 31.63 -12.26 -30.79
CA SER A 167 31.83 -13.54 -31.49
C SER A 167 31.84 -13.34 -33.00
N ILE A 168 30.95 -12.48 -33.51
CA ILE A 168 30.95 -12.07 -34.93
C ILE A 168 32.27 -11.39 -35.29
N ALA A 169 32.70 -10.39 -34.52
CA ALA A 169 33.92 -9.62 -34.80
C ALA A 169 35.23 -10.42 -34.69
N LYS A 170 35.20 -11.63 -34.14
CA LYS A 170 36.35 -12.55 -34.06
C LYS A 170 36.24 -13.74 -35.02
N GLY A 171 35.10 -13.88 -35.68
CA GLY A 171 34.80 -14.97 -36.60
C GLY A 171 35.37 -14.73 -37.99
N ASP A 172 35.18 -15.69 -38.90
CA ASP A 172 35.46 -15.48 -40.32
C ASP A 172 34.32 -14.66 -40.95
N PRO A 173 34.58 -13.47 -41.52
CA PRO A 173 33.55 -12.65 -42.16
C PRO A 173 32.91 -13.32 -43.39
N ASN A 174 33.54 -14.36 -43.95
CA ASN A 174 33.01 -15.11 -45.08
C ASN A 174 32.17 -16.33 -44.65
N ASP A 175 32.15 -16.69 -43.35
CA ASP A 175 31.26 -17.72 -42.81
C ASP A 175 29.87 -17.13 -42.54
N ILE A 176 29.13 -16.95 -43.63
CA ILE A 176 27.76 -16.42 -43.60
C ILE A 176 26.82 -17.30 -42.75
N GLY A 177 27.08 -18.60 -42.70
CA GLY A 177 26.27 -19.54 -41.91
C GLY A 177 26.41 -19.28 -40.41
N ALA A 178 27.65 -19.13 -39.92
CA ALA A 178 27.90 -18.80 -38.51
C ALA A 178 27.35 -17.41 -38.15
N PHE A 179 27.53 -16.41 -39.02
CA PHE A 179 26.99 -15.07 -38.82
C PHE A 179 25.45 -15.09 -38.67
N GLU A 180 24.74 -15.69 -39.62
CA GLU A 180 23.27 -15.74 -39.59
C GLU A 180 22.74 -16.52 -38.38
N ALA A 181 23.43 -17.60 -37.97
CA ALA A 181 23.06 -18.34 -36.78
C ALA A 181 23.14 -17.48 -35.50
N ILE A 182 24.21 -16.69 -35.35
CA ILE A 182 24.35 -15.75 -34.22
C ILE A 182 23.27 -14.65 -34.32
N ARG A 183 23.08 -14.07 -35.50
CA ARG A 183 22.08 -13.01 -35.74
C ARG A 183 20.66 -13.46 -35.41
N GLN A 184 20.29 -14.69 -35.81
CA GLN A 184 18.98 -15.25 -35.55
C GLN A 184 18.77 -15.55 -34.06
N ASN A 185 19.76 -16.14 -33.39
CA ASN A 185 19.68 -16.44 -31.95
C ASN A 185 19.45 -15.16 -31.12
N GLY A 186 20.17 -14.07 -31.43
CA GLY A 186 19.93 -12.77 -30.79
C GLY A 186 18.50 -12.25 -31.05
N SER A 187 18.01 -12.34 -32.29
CA SER A 187 16.64 -11.94 -32.63
C SER A 187 15.58 -12.76 -31.89
N ASP A 188 15.79 -14.07 -31.75
CA ASP A 188 14.89 -14.98 -31.03
C ASP A 188 14.83 -14.67 -29.52
N LEU A 189 15.93 -14.19 -28.94
CA LEU A 189 15.96 -13.72 -27.56
C LEU A 189 15.23 -12.37 -27.42
N ILE A 190 15.49 -11.41 -28.30
CA ILE A 190 14.81 -10.10 -28.28
C ILE A 190 13.30 -10.28 -28.40
N ALA A 191 12.84 -11.21 -29.23
CA ALA A 191 11.41 -11.52 -29.38
C ALA A 191 10.72 -11.94 -28.06
N LYS A 192 11.49 -12.40 -27.06
CA LYS A 192 11.00 -12.79 -25.73
C LYS A 192 10.93 -11.63 -24.73
N ILE A 193 11.52 -10.46 -25.04
CA ILE A 193 11.42 -9.26 -24.20
C ILE A 193 9.95 -8.86 -24.07
N GLY A 194 9.47 -8.71 -22.84
CA GLY A 194 8.06 -8.46 -22.56
C GLY A 194 7.61 -7.06 -22.97
N ASN A 195 8.43 -6.05 -22.68
CA ASN A 195 8.12 -4.67 -22.99
C ASN A 195 8.31 -4.37 -24.50
N PRO A 196 7.25 -3.96 -25.22
CA PRO A 196 7.31 -3.75 -26.67
C PRO A 196 8.22 -2.59 -27.07
N VAL A 197 8.34 -1.55 -26.24
CA VAL A 197 9.19 -0.38 -26.52
C VAL A 197 10.66 -0.78 -26.37
N ILE A 198 11.00 -1.49 -25.29
CA ILE A 198 12.35 -2.02 -25.07
C ILE A 198 12.72 -3.02 -26.17
N ARG A 199 11.79 -3.92 -26.53
CA ARG A 199 11.98 -4.87 -27.63
C ARG A 199 12.33 -4.15 -28.93
N GLN A 200 11.53 -3.17 -29.34
CA GLN A 200 11.78 -2.44 -30.58
C GLN A 200 13.15 -1.73 -30.58
N ALA A 201 13.52 -1.12 -29.45
CA ALA A 201 14.83 -0.49 -29.31
C ALA A 201 15.98 -1.52 -29.42
N ALA A 202 15.80 -2.70 -28.80
CA ALA A 202 16.75 -3.80 -28.88
C ALA A 202 16.88 -4.36 -30.31
N GLU A 203 15.78 -4.53 -31.04
CA GLU A 203 15.80 -4.99 -32.44
C GLU A 203 16.61 -4.04 -33.35
N VAL A 204 16.38 -2.73 -33.20
CA VAL A 204 17.12 -1.71 -33.96
C VAL A 204 18.61 -1.74 -33.59
N ALA A 205 18.93 -1.75 -32.30
CA ALA A 205 20.31 -1.81 -31.83
C ALA A 205 21.02 -3.08 -32.33
N TRP A 206 20.34 -4.23 -32.25
CA TRP A 206 20.86 -5.52 -32.68
C TRP A 206 21.23 -5.55 -34.16
N SER A 207 20.33 -5.06 -35.02
CA SER A 207 20.60 -4.97 -36.46
C SER A 207 21.82 -4.10 -36.78
N SER A 208 22.00 -3.00 -36.04
CA SER A 208 23.14 -2.10 -36.23
C SER A 208 24.44 -2.70 -35.70
N ASN A 209 24.41 -3.28 -34.50
CA ASN A 209 25.60 -3.79 -33.82
C ASN A 209 26.17 -5.03 -34.53
N THR A 210 25.31 -5.94 -34.99
CA THR A 210 25.74 -7.13 -35.76
C THR A 210 26.37 -6.75 -37.09
N ALA A 211 25.79 -5.77 -37.81
CA ALA A 211 26.36 -5.27 -39.06
C ALA A 211 27.73 -4.62 -38.84
N LYS A 212 27.88 -3.81 -37.77
CA LYS A 212 29.18 -3.22 -37.40
C LYS A 212 30.21 -4.28 -37.03
N ALA A 213 29.81 -5.29 -36.25
CA ALA A 213 30.68 -6.38 -35.84
C ALA A 213 31.19 -7.20 -37.04
N LEU A 214 30.33 -7.46 -38.04
CA LEU A 214 30.74 -8.15 -39.26
C LEU A 214 31.79 -7.38 -40.07
N VAL A 215 31.70 -6.05 -40.09
CA VAL A 215 32.71 -5.19 -40.74
C VAL A 215 34.05 -5.20 -40.00
N GLN A 216 34.05 -5.54 -38.70
CA GLN A 216 35.24 -5.59 -37.85
C GLN A 216 35.92 -6.97 -37.83
N ALA A 217 35.24 -8.02 -38.30
CA ALA A 217 35.75 -9.38 -38.43
C ALA A 217 36.76 -9.50 -39.57
#